data_AF-A0A5J5GKQ2-F1
#
_entry.id   AF-A0A5J5GKQ2-F1
#
_cell.length_a   1.000
_cell.length_b   1.000
_cell.length_c   1.000
_cell.angle_alpha   90.00
_cell.angle_beta   90.00
_cell.angle_gamma   90.00
#
_symmetry.space_group_name_H-M   'P 1'
#
loop_
_entity.id
_entity.type
_entity.pdbx_description
1 polymer ?
#
loop_
_entity_poly.entity_id
_entity_poly.type
_entity_poly.pdbx_seq_one_letter_code
_entity_poly.pdbx_strand_id
1 'polypeptide(L)'
;MSASNIDRLVAVALILVGATAIYLSQGFRGDAGFFPTAMGCLLIVASLVLIAQTVLRKSAPAEPDDAFEGKRFLTWIGLALLLFMIVWQVDFYLGVFGFIVASYLILAKKGVVFSVTLAAIFTIILFVGFDLLLNVPTPSRLQAFFNTF
;
A
#
# COMPACT_ATOMS: atom_id res chain seq x y z
N MET A 1 18.58 18.95 -0.41
CA MET A 1 18.78 17.50 -0.72
C MET A 1 18.35 17.29 -2.17
N SER A 2 19.16 16.67 -3.03
CA SER A 2 18.72 16.35 -4.40
C SER A 2 17.57 15.31 -4.34
N ALA A 3 16.55 15.45 -5.18
CA ALA A 3 15.44 14.50 -5.29
C ALA A 3 15.94 13.05 -5.43
N SER A 4 17.04 12.84 -6.16
CA SER A 4 17.70 11.54 -6.32
C SER A 4 18.18 10.92 -4.99
N ASN A 5 18.61 11.73 -4.03
CA ASN A 5 19.04 11.23 -2.72
C ASN A 5 17.84 10.87 -1.84
N ILE A 6 16.72 11.57 -1.99
CA ILE A 6 15.47 11.27 -1.29
C ILE A 6 14.91 9.95 -1.81
N ASP A 7 14.84 9.76 -3.13
CA ASP A 7 14.36 8.52 -3.75
C ASP A 7 15.17 7.30 -3.30
N ARG A 8 16.51 7.43 -3.26
CA ARG A 8 17.40 6.37 -2.75
C ARG A 8 17.18 6.09 -1.27
N LEU A 9 17.05 7.12 -0.44
CA LEU A 9 16.81 6.96 0.99
C LEU A 9 15.47 6.29 1.26
N VAL A 10 14.41 6.70 0.56
CA VAL A 10 13.09 6.07 0.62
C VAL A 10 13.17 4.62 0.16
N ALA A 11 13.80 4.33 -0.97
CA ALA A 11 13.93 2.96 -1.46
C ALA A 11 14.69 2.05 -0.49
N VAL A 12 15.81 2.52 0.10
CA VAL A 12 16.53 1.75 1.12
C VAL A 12 15.68 1.52 2.36
N ALA A 13 14.96 2.54 2.83
CA ALA A 13 14.05 2.40 3.97
C ALA A 13 12.95 1.36 3.68
N LEU A 14 12.34 1.39 2.50
CA LEU A 14 11.31 0.44 2.09
C LEU A 14 11.85 -0.99 1.92
N ILE A 15 13.08 -1.17 1.44
CA ILE A 15 13.76 -2.49 1.42
C ILE A 15 13.90 -3.03 2.84
N LEU A 16 14.34 -2.21 3.79
CA LEU A 16 14.47 -2.62 5.19
C LEU A 16 13.13 -3.01 5.81
N VAL A 17 12.07 -2.24 5.53
CA VAL A 17 10.70 -2.56 5.96
C VAL A 17 10.24 -3.89 5.34
N GLY A 18 10.46 -4.10 4.04
CA GLY A 18 10.09 -5.33 3.34
C GLY A 18 10.85 -6.55 3.87
N ALA A 19 12.16 -6.42 4.08
CA ALA A 19 12.99 -7.47 4.67
C ALA A 19 12.57 -7.80 6.10
N THR A 20 12.21 -6.79 6.90
CA THR A 20 11.69 -6.99 8.26
C THR A 20 10.35 -7.72 8.23
N ALA A 21 9.45 -7.38 7.30
CA ALA A 21 8.18 -8.08 7.14
C ALA A 21 8.37 -9.56 6.79
N ILE A 22 9.33 -9.88 5.90
CA ILE A 22 9.71 -11.27 5.57
C ILE A 22 10.35 -11.98 6.77
N TYR A 23 11.16 -11.29 7.56
CA TYR A 23 11.79 -11.91 8.73
C TYR A 23 10.75 -12.25 9.80
N LEU A 24 9.84 -11.31 10.11
CA LEU A 24 8.80 -11.52 11.12
C LEU A 24 7.77 -12.56 10.69
N SER A 25 7.49 -12.68 9.39
CA SER A 25 6.51 -13.65 8.88
C SER A 25 6.93 -15.11 9.06
N GLN A 26 8.23 -15.39 9.21
CA GLN A 26 8.73 -16.74 9.48
C GLN A 26 8.24 -17.29 10.83
N GLY A 27 7.89 -16.41 11.77
CA GLY A 27 7.33 -16.79 13.06
C GLY A 27 5.82 -17.04 13.04
N PHE A 28 5.14 -16.85 11.89
CA PHE A 28 3.70 -16.95 11.81
C PHE A 28 3.28 -18.42 11.62
N ARG A 29 2.16 -18.81 12.22
CA ARG A 29 1.65 -20.18 12.15
C ARG A 29 0.95 -20.46 10.81
N GLY A 30 1.28 -21.59 10.20
CA GLY A 30 0.66 -22.05 8.95
C GLY A 30 0.86 -21.07 7.80
N ASP A 31 -0.14 -20.92 6.94
CA ASP A 31 -0.06 -20.08 5.74
C ASP A 31 -0.16 -18.57 6.02
N ALA A 32 -0.37 -18.17 7.28
CA ALA A 32 -0.44 -16.76 7.67
C ALA A 32 0.86 -16.00 7.38
N GLY A 33 2.00 -16.69 7.32
CA GLY A 33 3.29 -16.11 6.96
C GLY A 33 3.44 -15.82 5.46
N PHE A 34 2.60 -16.39 4.59
CA PHE A 34 2.71 -16.21 3.14
C PHE A 34 2.46 -14.77 2.73
N PHE A 35 1.38 -14.15 3.24
CA PHE A 35 1.00 -12.80 2.85
C PHE A 35 2.05 -11.72 3.19
N PRO A 36 2.57 -11.62 4.43
CA PRO A 36 3.58 -10.61 4.74
C PRO A 36 4.89 -10.87 3.99
N THR A 37 5.22 -12.15 3.72
CA THR A 37 6.38 -12.52 2.89
C THR A 37 6.22 -12.03 1.45
N ALA A 38 5.09 -12.31 0.82
CA ALA A 38 4.80 -11.89 -0.55
C ALA A 38 4.79 -10.36 -0.68
N MET A 39 4.18 -9.66 0.28
CA MET A 39 4.18 -8.20 0.33
C MET A 39 5.58 -7.62 0.55
N GLY A 40 6.38 -8.21 1.43
CA GLY A 40 7.76 -7.81 1.64
C GLY A 40 8.62 -7.99 0.38
N CYS A 41 8.45 -9.09 -0.34
CA CYS A 41 9.11 -9.35 -1.62
C CYS A 41 8.70 -8.31 -2.68
N LEU A 42 7.39 -8.04 -2.84
CA LEU A 42 6.90 -7.01 -3.76
C LEU A 42 7.45 -5.63 -3.42
N LEU A 43 7.52 -5.28 -2.13
CA LEU A 43 8.08 -4.01 -1.68
C LEU A 43 9.56 -3.87 -2.01
N ILE A 44 10.34 -4.94 -1.82
CA ILE A 44 11.76 -4.98 -2.21
C ILE A 44 11.89 -4.82 -3.73
N VAL A 45 11.13 -5.58 -4.52
CA VAL A 45 11.18 -5.48 -6.00
C VAL A 45 10.82 -4.07 -6.47
N ALA A 46 9.74 -3.48 -5.95
CA ALA A 46 9.35 -2.11 -6.30
C ALA A 46 10.43 -1.09 -5.91
N SER A 47 11.08 -1.27 -4.77
CA SER A 47 12.17 -0.40 -4.31
C SER A 47 13.43 -0.53 -5.17
N LEU A 48 13.75 -1.75 -5.62
CA LEU A 48 14.85 -1.98 -6.57
C LEU A 48 14.56 -1.33 -7.93
N VAL A 49 13.30 -1.38 -8.40
CA VAL A 49 12.87 -0.67 -9.61
C VAL A 49 13.03 0.85 -9.44
N LEU A 50 12.66 1.41 -8.29
CA LEU A 50 12.90 2.83 -8.00
C LEU A 50 14.40 3.17 -8.05
N ILE A 51 15.26 2.39 -7.40
CA ILE A 51 16.71 2.60 -7.45
C ILE A 51 17.23 2.50 -8.88
N ALA A 52 16.80 1.50 -9.64
CA ALA A 52 17.18 1.32 -11.03
C ALA A 52 16.77 2.55 -11.87
N GLN A 53 15.54 3.05 -11.71
CA GLN A 53 15.09 4.28 -12.36
C GLN A 53 15.94 5.48 -11.97
N THR A 54 16.25 5.65 -10.68
CA THR A 54 17.10 6.76 -10.20
C THR A 54 18.53 6.70 -10.76
N VAL A 55 19.11 5.50 -10.93
CA VAL A 55 20.47 5.32 -11.47
C VAL A 55 20.49 5.42 -13.00
N LEU A 56 19.45 4.92 -13.68
CA LEU A 56 19.32 4.93 -15.13
C LEU A 56 18.82 6.28 -15.68
N ARG A 57 18.29 7.18 -14.85
CA ARG A 57 17.89 8.54 -15.24
C ARG A 57 19.14 9.37 -15.59
N LYS A 58 19.63 9.20 -16.81
CA LYS A 58 20.66 10.03 -17.45
C LYS A 58 20.04 11.40 -17.74
N SER A 59 20.14 12.32 -16.78
CA SER A 59 19.82 13.75 -16.93
C SER A 59 18.54 14.03 -17.75
N ALA A 60 17.38 13.70 -17.19
CA ALA A 60 16.12 14.20 -17.75
C ALA A 60 16.04 15.73 -17.50
N PRO A 61 15.49 16.51 -18.44
CA PRO A 61 15.30 17.94 -18.25
C PRO A 61 14.49 18.16 -16.98
N ALA A 62 14.85 19.21 -16.22
CA ALA A 62 14.17 19.57 -14.98
C ALA A 62 12.65 19.57 -15.23
N GLU A 63 11.98 18.50 -14.79
CA GLU A 63 10.54 18.54 -14.62
C GLU A 63 10.27 19.74 -13.70
N PRO A 64 9.21 20.54 -13.97
CA PRO A 64 8.85 21.60 -13.05
C PRO A 64 8.76 20.96 -11.67
N ASP A 65 9.56 21.51 -10.76
CA ASP A 65 9.71 21.07 -9.38
C ASP A 65 8.33 21.28 -8.75
N ASP A 66 7.44 20.28 -8.90
CA ASP A 66 6.10 20.30 -8.34
C ASP A 66 6.37 20.23 -6.84
N ALA A 67 6.46 21.40 -6.22
CA ALA A 67 7.04 21.59 -4.90
C ALA A 67 6.41 20.58 -3.95
N PHE A 68 7.24 19.79 -3.26
CA PHE A 68 6.77 18.74 -2.36
C PHE A 68 5.64 19.27 -1.48
N GLU A 69 4.42 18.84 -1.77
CA GLU A 69 3.21 19.35 -1.12
C GLU A 69 3.07 18.65 0.24
N GLY A 70 3.96 18.98 1.19
CA GLY A 70 4.07 18.32 2.50
C GLY A 70 2.75 18.27 3.28
N LYS A 71 1.86 19.25 3.07
CA LYS A 71 0.49 19.22 3.62
C LYS A 71 -0.31 18.02 3.11
N ARG A 72 -0.27 17.70 1.82
CA ARG A 72 -1.00 16.57 1.23
C ARG A 72 -0.42 15.24 1.66
N PHE A 73 0.91 15.16 1.75
CA PHE A 73 1.57 13.99 2.33
C PHE A 73 1.18 13.78 3.80
N LEU A 74 1.13 14.86 4.61
CA LEU A 74 0.70 14.79 6.00
C LEU A 74 -0.79 14.39 6.13
N THR A 75 -1.66 14.92 5.28
CA THR A 75 -3.06 14.49 5.20
C THR A 75 -3.18 13.02 4.84
N TRP A 76 -2.35 12.53 3.91
CA TRP A 76 -2.32 11.12 3.55
C TRP A 76 -1.85 10.22 4.70
N ILE A 77 -0.83 10.64 5.47
CA ILE A 77 -0.44 9.96 6.71
C ILE A 77 -1.60 9.92 7.70
N GLY A 78 -2.30 11.05 7.88
CA GLY A 78 -3.49 11.12 8.73
C GLY A 78 -4.58 10.13 8.31
N LEU A 79 -4.82 10.01 7.00
CA LEU A 79 -5.77 9.02 6.44
C LEU A 79 -5.31 7.58 6.66
N ALA A 80 -4.01 7.30 6.56
CA ALA A 80 -3.47 5.97 6.83
C ALA A 80 -3.68 5.59 8.31
N LEU A 81 -3.40 6.51 9.24
CA LEU A 81 -3.67 6.30 10.67
C LEU A 81 -5.17 6.13 10.95
N LEU A 82 -6.00 6.94 10.30
CA LEU A 82 -7.46 6.86 10.41
C LEU A 82 -7.97 5.50 9.91
N LEU A 83 -7.43 4.98 8.81
CA LEU A 83 -7.74 3.64 8.32
C LEU A 83 -7.49 2.59 9.41
N PHE A 84 -6.33 2.61 10.08
CA PHE A 84 -6.04 1.67 11.17
C PHE A 84 -7.04 1.76 12.33
N MET A 85 -7.54 2.95 12.66
CA MET A 85 -8.54 3.12 13.71
C MET A 85 -9.92 2.63 13.28
N ILE A 86 -10.30 2.88 12.03
CA ILE A 86 -11.63 2.59 11.49
C ILE A 86 -11.76 1.14 11.02
N VAL A 87 -10.67 0.44 10.71
CA VAL A 87 -10.69 -0.94 10.20
C VAL A 87 -11.35 -1.94 11.15
N TRP A 88 -11.45 -1.61 12.44
CA TRP A 88 -12.17 -2.40 13.44
C TRP A 88 -13.67 -2.07 13.53
N GLN A 89 -14.06 -0.90 13.04
CA GLN A 89 -15.44 -0.38 13.08
C GLN A 89 -16.17 -0.60 11.75
N VAL A 90 -15.43 -0.58 10.64
CA VAL A 90 -15.89 -0.72 9.26
C VAL A 90 -15.21 -1.93 8.64
N ASP A 91 -15.88 -2.61 7.69
CA ASP A 91 -15.29 -3.74 6.98
C ASP A 91 -13.94 -3.41 6.35
N PHE A 92 -12.96 -4.27 6.58
CA PHE A 92 -11.58 -4.14 6.09
C PHE A 92 -11.52 -3.75 4.60
N TYR A 93 -12.24 -4.45 3.74
CA TYR A 93 -12.23 -4.21 2.30
C TYR A 93 -12.76 -2.82 1.92
N LEU A 94 -13.79 -2.34 2.61
CA LEU A 94 -14.36 -1.02 2.36
C LEU A 94 -13.40 0.09 2.82
N GLY A 95 -12.74 -0.11 3.97
CA GLY A 95 -11.70 0.77 4.46
C GLY A 95 -10.53 0.89 3.48
N VAL A 96 -9.99 -0.26 3.04
CA VAL A 96 -8.88 -0.30 2.07
C VAL A 96 -9.29 0.33 0.74
N PHE A 97 -10.48 0.02 0.22
CA PHE A 97 -10.99 0.64 -1.00
C PHE A 97 -11.01 2.17 -0.88
N GLY A 98 -11.62 2.70 0.17
CA GLY A 98 -11.70 4.14 0.41
C GLY A 98 -10.32 4.78 0.55
N PHE A 99 -9.39 4.12 1.24
CA PHE A 99 -8.02 4.58 1.38
C PHE A 99 -7.27 4.64 0.04
N ILE A 100 -7.44 3.63 -0.83
CA ILE A 100 -6.80 3.63 -2.15
C ILE A 100 -7.36 4.75 -3.03
N VAL A 101 -8.68 4.93 -3.05
CA VAL A 101 -9.32 6.06 -3.77
C VAL A 101 -8.77 7.39 -3.28
N ALA A 102 -8.76 7.60 -1.96
CA ALA A 102 -8.24 8.83 -1.36
C ALA A 102 -6.75 9.04 -1.68
N SER A 103 -5.95 7.97 -1.70
CA SER A 103 -4.53 8.02 -2.05
C SER A 103 -4.31 8.51 -3.48
N TYR A 104 -5.05 7.99 -4.46
CA TYR A 104 -4.91 8.43 -5.85
C TYR A 104 -5.42 9.85 -6.11
N LEU A 105 -6.47 10.28 -5.40
CA LEU A 105 -6.98 11.65 -5.48
C LEU A 105 -6.03 12.66 -4.81
N ILE A 106 -5.51 12.33 -3.62
CA ILE A 106 -4.73 13.25 -2.78
C ILE A 106 -3.25 13.27 -3.16
N LEU A 107 -2.64 12.15 -3.56
CA LEU A 107 -1.23 12.13 -3.94
C LEU A 107 -1.05 12.23 -5.45
N ALA A 108 -1.73 11.37 -6.21
CA ALA A 108 -1.47 11.21 -7.63
C ALA A 108 -2.24 12.19 -8.55
N LYS A 109 -3.11 13.05 -7.98
CA LYS A 109 -3.98 14.00 -8.72
C LYS A 109 -4.73 13.31 -9.89
N LYS A 110 -5.05 12.02 -9.77
CA LYS A 110 -5.71 11.26 -10.85
C LYS A 110 -7.22 11.52 -10.85
N GLY A 111 -7.86 11.27 -11.99
CA GLY A 111 -9.32 11.38 -12.10
C GLY A 111 -10.05 10.40 -11.19
N VAL A 112 -11.26 10.77 -10.75
CA VAL A 112 -12.10 9.96 -9.86
C VAL A 112 -12.37 8.58 -10.45
N VAL A 113 -12.72 8.51 -11.74
CA VAL A 113 -12.98 7.25 -12.44
C VAL A 113 -11.76 6.31 -12.39
N PHE A 114 -10.57 6.82 -12.70
CA PHE A 114 -9.34 6.03 -12.65
C PHE A 114 -9.06 5.52 -11.22
N SER A 115 -9.21 6.40 -10.23
CA SER A 115 -8.96 6.09 -8.82
C SER A 115 -9.92 5.00 -8.31
N VAL A 116 -11.20 5.09 -8.65
CA VAL A 116 -12.23 4.12 -8.29
C VAL A 116 -12.00 2.78 -8.97
N THR A 117 -11.71 2.77 -10.28
CA THR A 117 -11.45 1.53 -11.02
C THR A 117 -10.24 0.79 -10.45
N LEU A 118 -9.15 1.50 -10.19
CA LEU A 118 -7.93 0.87 -9.68
C LEU A 118 -8.10 0.39 -8.23
N ALA A 119 -8.83 1.15 -7.40
CA ALA A 119 -9.20 0.72 -6.06
C ALA A 119 -10.08 -0.54 -6.08
N ALA A 120 -11.04 -0.63 -7.00
CA ALA A 120 -11.91 -1.79 -7.15
C ALA A 120 -11.09 -3.04 -7.53
N ILE A 121 -10.22 -2.92 -8.54
CA ILE A 121 -9.33 -4.01 -8.98
C ILE A 121 -8.46 -4.49 -7.81
N PHE A 122 -7.82 -3.56 -7.10
CA PHE A 122 -6.94 -3.92 -5.99
C PHE A 122 -7.70 -4.57 -4.83
N THR A 123 -8.89 -4.06 -4.50
CA THR A 123 -9.73 -4.62 -3.43
C THR A 123 -10.22 -6.02 -3.79
N ILE A 124 -10.56 -6.28 -5.06
CA ILE A 124 -10.92 -7.63 -5.54
C ILE A 124 -9.72 -8.58 -5.41
N ILE A 125 -8.52 -8.15 -5.80
CA ILE A 125 -7.30 -8.96 -5.64
C ILE A 125 -7.07 -9.30 -4.17
N LEU A 126 -7.26 -8.33 -3.26
CA LEU A 126 -7.15 -8.57 -1.82
C LEU A 126 -8.20 -9.56 -1.34
N PHE A 127 -9.46 -9.43 -1.77
CA PHE A 127 -10.52 -10.37 -1.42
C PHE A 127 -10.19 -11.80 -1.85
N VAL A 128 -9.74 -11.98 -3.10
CA VAL A 128 -9.31 -13.29 -3.60
C VAL A 128 -8.11 -13.81 -2.81
N GLY A 129 -7.11 -12.96 -2.54
CA GLY A 129 -5.91 -13.34 -1.81
C GLY A 129 -6.17 -13.74 -0.37
N PHE A 130 -6.96 -12.96 0.37
CA PHE A 130 -7.18 -13.16 1.79
C PHE A 130 -8.29 -14.15 2.11
N ASP A 131 -9.44 -14.03 1.44
CA ASP A 131 -10.63 -14.81 1.75
C ASP A 131 -10.60 -16.17 1.05
N LEU A 132 -10.30 -16.18 -0.26
CA LEU A 132 -10.35 -17.41 -1.05
C LEU A 132 -9.08 -18.25 -0.96
N LEU A 133 -7.90 -17.61 -0.96
CA LEU A 133 -6.63 -18.34 -0.99
C LEU A 133 -6.06 -18.63 0.39
N LEU A 134 -6.15 -17.67 1.31
CA LEU A 134 -5.51 -17.77 2.63
C LEU A 134 -6.50 -18.09 3.76
N ASN A 135 -7.81 -18.05 3.48
CA ASN A 135 -8.89 -18.36 4.43
C ASN A 135 -8.72 -17.61 5.77
N VAL A 136 -8.20 -16.38 5.71
CA VAL A 136 -7.87 -15.58 6.89
C VAL A 136 -9.15 -14.85 7.33
N PRO A 137 -9.60 -15.01 8.58
CA PRO A 137 -10.74 -14.25 9.08
C PRO A 137 -10.39 -12.77 9.07
N THR A 138 -11.02 -12.02 8.18
CA THR A 138 -10.87 -10.57 8.17
C THR A 138 -11.71 -9.97 9.29
N PRO A 139 -11.27 -8.85 9.92
CA PRO A 139 -12.11 -8.11 10.84
C PRO A 139 -13.23 -7.46 10.02
N SER A 140 -14.29 -8.22 9.75
CA SER A 140 -15.43 -7.79 8.95
C SER A 140 -16.71 -8.02 9.73
N ARG A 141 -17.51 -6.96 9.89
CA ARG A 141 -18.87 -7.08 10.44
C ARG A 141 -19.80 -7.71 9.40
N LEU A 142 -19.46 -7.62 8.11
CA LEU A 142 -20.19 -8.28 7.03
C LEU A 142 -20.11 -9.81 7.08
N GLN A 143 -18.96 -10.44 7.36
CA GLN A 143 -18.94 -11.90 7.55
C GLN A 143 -19.77 -12.32 8.75
N ALA A 144 -19.75 -11.54 9.84
CA ALA A 144 -20.63 -11.80 10.98
C ALA A 144 -22.12 -11.70 10.58
N PHE A 145 -22.51 -10.74 9.74
CA PHE A 145 -23.87 -10.59 9.22
C PHE A 145 -24.29 -11.75 8.31
N PHE A 146 -23.46 -12.17 7.35
CA PHE A 146 -23.76 -13.28 6.44
C PHE A 146 -23.76 -14.66 7.11
N ASN A 147 -23.06 -14.83 8.24
CA ASN A 147 -23.11 -16.06 9.04
C ASN A 147 -24.33 -16.14 9.98
N THR A 148 -25.18 -15.10 10.01
CA THR A 148 -26.42 -15.07 10.81
C THR A 148 -27.68 -15.49 10.04
N PHE A 149 -27.56 -15.81 8.75
CA PHE A 149 -28.64 -16.27 7.87
C PHE A 149 -28.22 -17.54 7.14
#